data_AF-A0A934FCN5-F1
#
_entry.id   AF-A0A934FCN5-F1
#
_cell.length_a   1.000
_cell.length_b   1.000
_cell.length_c   1.000
_cell.angle_alpha   90.00
_cell.angle_beta   90.00
_cell.angle_gamma   90.00
#
_symmetry.space_group_name_H-M   'P 1'
#
loop_
_entity.id
_entity.type
_entity.pdbx_description
1 polymer ?
#
loop_
_entity_poly.entity_id
_entity_poly.type
_entity_poly.pdbx_seq_one_letter_code
_entity_poly.pdbx_strand_id
1 'polypeptide(L)'
;MNVTRKQFLIGIATAMLMVPALVSAQTIGAGLNSAAGEAGLPKAACAGTTTCIAQIIGQLLYVALGLSGTLLLIMFIWAGVLWMTAGGDPKAVEKARGMIFNAVIGLLIIGLSFVLTGFVLEQLSKVVGGATTPVTGTQQQTVTPPPPGQ
;
A
#
# COMPACT_ATOMS: atom_id res chain seq x y z
N MET A 1 35.11 -5.13 19.56
CA MET A 1 33.82 -4.41 19.47
C MET A 1 33.34 -4.05 18.05
N ASN A 2 34.00 -4.48 16.96
CA ASN A 2 33.67 -4.02 15.58
C ASN A 2 33.00 -5.07 14.67
N VAL A 3 32.80 -6.29 15.15
CA VAL A 3 32.31 -7.41 14.33
C VAL A 3 30.77 -7.44 14.31
N THR A 4 30.08 -7.26 15.44
CA THR A 4 28.61 -7.29 15.54
C THR A 4 27.92 -6.14 14.77
N ARG A 5 28.56 -4.96 14.71
CA ARG A 5 28.06 -3.81 13.92
C ARG A 5 28.23 -4.00 12.40
N LYS A 6 29.31 -4.69 11.96
CA LYS A 6 29.57 -5.00 10.55
C LYS A 6 28.69 -6.15 10.03
N GLN A 7 28.46 -7.18 10.84
CA GLN A 7 27.58 -8.30 10.49
C GLN A 7 26.11 -7.84 10.32
N PHE A 8 25.68 -6.81 11.07
CA PHE A 8 24.35 -6.21 10.94
C PHE A 8 24.18 -5.36 9.67
N LEU A 9 25.20 -4.60 9.28
CA LEU A 9 25.21 -3.83 8.03
C LEU A 9 25.26 -4.73 6.78
N ILE A 10 25.98 -5.85 6.86
CA ILE A 10 26.01 -6.85 5.78
C ILE A 10 24.66 -7.57 5.66
N GLY A 11 23.97 -7.86 6.77
CA GLY A 11 22.61 -8.41 6.74
C GLY A 11 21.60 -7.50 6.02
N ILE A 12 21.66 -6.19 6.28
CA ILE A 12 20.83 -5.18 5.61
C ILE A 12 21.17 -5.08 4.11
N ALA A 13 22.45 -5.06 3.75
CA ALA A 13 22.89 -5.02 2.35
C ALA A 13 22.49 -6.28 1.57
N THR A 14 22.53 -7.45 2.21
CA THR A 14 22.15 -8.72 1.61
C THR A 14 20.62 -8.82 1.43
N ALA A 15 19.84 -8.31 2.40
CA ALA A 15 18.40 -8.17 2.25
C ALA A 15 18.05 -7.18 1.13
N MET A 16 18.76 -6.04 1.03
CA MET A 16 18.55 -5.05 -0.02
C MET A 16 18.91 -5.55 -1.43
N LEU A 17 19.81 -6.53 -1.55
CA LEU A 17 20.15 -7.20 -2.81
C LEU A 17 19.16 -8.32 -3.18
N MET A 18 18.49 -8.94 -2.20
CA MET A 18 17.51 -10.02 -2.42
C MET A 18 16.06 -9.54 -2.57
N VAL A 19 15.72 -8.39 -1.99
CA VAL A 19 14.39 -7.76 -2.10
C VAL A 19 13.98 -7.37 -3.53
N PRO A 20 14.86 -6.88 -4.45
CA PRO A 20 14.42 -6.57 -5.81
C PRO A 20 13.97 -7.81 -6.60
N ALA A 21 14.41 -9.02 -6.22
CA ALA A 21 13.92 -10.25 -6.85
C ALA A 21 12.48 -10.63 -6.43
N LEU A 22 12.04 -10.26 -5.23
CA LEU A 22 10.63 -10.41 -4.81
C LEU A 22 9.74 -9.21 -5.20
N VAL A 23 10.34 -8.04 -5.42
CA VAL A 23 9.68 -6.82 -5.96
C VAL A 23 9.56 -6.83 -7.48
N SER A 24 10.01 -7.91 -8.14
CA SER A 24 9.84 -8.09 -9.57
C SER A 24 8.41 -8.61 -9.88
N ALA A 25 7.57 -7.72 -10.40
CA ALA A 25 6.44 -7.98 -11.31
C ALA A 25 5.03 -8.32 -10.79
N GLN A 26 4.73 -8.32 -9.49
CA GLN A 26 3.34 -8.48 -9.01
C GLN A 26 3.12 -7.51 -7.83
N THR A 27 2.10 -6.65 -7.70
CA THR A 27 0.77 -6.55 -8.30
C THR A 27 0.16 -5.16 -7.99
N ILE A 28 0.79 -4.05 -8.36
CA ILE A 28 0.14 -2.73 -8.10
C ILE A 28 -1.09 -2.56 -8.99
N GLY A 29 -1.06 -3.17 -10.18
CA GLY A 29 -2.25 -3.37 -11.00
C GLY A 29 -3.38 -4.07 -10.25
N ALA A 30 -3.12 -5.04 -9.36
CA ALA A 30 -4.18 -5.69 -8.58
C ALA A 30 -4.64 -4.85 -7.39
N GLY A 31 -3.72 -4.20 -6.66
CA GLY A 31 -4.07 -3.34 -5.51
C GLY A 31 -4.85 -2.09 -5.94
N LEU A 32 -4.42 -1.43 -7.02
CA LEU A 32 -5.12 -0.28 -7.58
C LEU A 32 -6.41 -0.67 -8.30
N ASN A 33 -6.47 -1.83 -8.95
CA ASN A 33 -7.71 -2.34 -9.53
C ASN A 33 -8.72 -2.79 -8.45
N SER A 34 -8.24 -3.23 -7.28
CA SER A 34 -9.09 -3.51 -6.12
C SER A 34 -9.62 -2.20 -5.52
N ALA A 35 -8.76 -1.20 -5.32
CA ALA A 35 -9.19 0.12 -4.85
C ALA A 35 -10.12 0.83 -5.85
N ALA A 36 -9.87 0.70 -7.16
CA ALA A 36 -10.75 1.22 -8.21
C ALA A 36 -12.08 0.46 -8.25
N GLY A 37 -12.06 -0.87 -8.06
CA GLY A 37 -13.25 -1.70 -7.97
C GLY A 37 -14.11 -1.37 -6.75
N GLU A 38 -13.50 -1.13 -5.58
CA GLU A 38 -14.20 -0.65 -4.37
C GLU A 38 -14.72 0.78 -4.53
N ALA A 39 -14.00 1.63 -5.25
CA ALA A 39 -14.43 2.99 -5.56
C ALA A 39 -15.44 3.10 -6.72
N GLY A 40 -15.83 1.97 -7.33
CA GLY A 40 -16.77 1.94 -8.47
C GLY A 40 -16.22 2.53 -9.78
N LEU A 41 -14.90 2.70 -9.90
CA LEU A 41 -14.25 3.15 -11.12
C LEU A 41 -13.96 1.97 -12.06
N PRO A 42 -14.07 2.15 -13.40
CA PRO A 42 -13.71 1.11 -14.34
C PRO A 42 -12.25 0.69 -14.15
N LYS A 43 -12.06 -0.62 -14.02
CA LYS A 43 -10.77 -1.32 -13.97
C LYS A 43 -9.88 -0.73 -15.05
N ALA A 44 -8.69 -0.25 -14.68
CA ALA A 44 -7.78 0.47 -15.56
C ALA A 44 -7.31 -0.37 -16.76
N ALA A 45 -8.18 -0.55 -17.76
CA ALA A 45 -7.78 -0.68 -19.14
C ALA A 45 -7.37 0.74 -19.56
N CYS A 46 -6.12 0.93 -19.97
CA CYS A 46 -5.58 2.20 -20.39
C CYS A 46 -6.39 2.75 -21.58
N ALA A 47 -7.42 3.55 -21.29
CA ALA A 47 -8.31 4.18 -22.26
C ALA A 47 -8.35 5.71 -22.11
N GLY A 48 -7.34 6.31 -21.47
CA GLY A 48 -7.20 7.76 -21.36
C GLY A 48 -6.05 8.23 -20.45
N THR A 49 -5.55 9.45 -20.70
CA THR A 49 -4.36 10.06 -20.09
C THR A 49 -4.42 10.13 -18.55
N THR A 50 -5.62 10.33 -17.98
CA THR A 50 -5.82 10.50 -16.52
C THR A 50 -5.71 9.17 -15.75
N THR A 51 -6.09 8.04 -16.35
CA THR A 51 -6.02 6.73 -15.68
C THR A 51 -4.58 6.20 -15.66
N CYS A 52 -3.78 6.55 -16.67
CA CYS A 52 -2.35 6.23 -16.73
C CYS A 52 -1.57 6.96 -15.60
N ILE A 53 -1.90 8.22 -15.31
CA ILE A 53 -1.21 8.96 -14.24
C ILE A 53 -1.48 8.33 -12.87
N ALA A 54 -2.72 7.91 -12.61
CA ALA A 54 -3.09 7.24 -11.36
C ALA A 54 -2.35 5.91 -11.19
N GLN A 55 -2.16 5.17 -12.28
CA GLN A 55 -1.44 3.89 -12.26
C GLN A 55 0.07 4.06 -12.01
N ILE A 56 0.68 5.09 -12.59
CA ILE A 56 2.09 5.46 -12.34
C ILE A 56 2.28 5.94 -10.90
N ILE A 57 1.39 6.80 -10.39
CA ILE A 57 1.44 7.31 -9.02
C ILE A 57 1.19 6.18 -8.03
N GLY A 58 0.20 5.33 -8.26
CA GLY A 58 -0.05 4.14 -7.44
C GLY A 58 1.16 3.20 -7.40
N GLN A 59 1.83 3.03 -8.55
CA GLN A 59 3.05 2.24 -8.63
C GLN A 59 4.21 2.85 -7.83
N LEU A 60 4.40 4.16 -7.95
CA LEU A 60 5.41 4.89 -7.18
C LEU A 60 5.13 4.83 -5.67
N LEU A 61 3.88 5.02 -5.26
CA LEU A 61 3.47 4.95 -3.86
C LEU A 61 3.68 3.56 -3.29
N TYR A 62 3.29 2.49 -3.97
CA TYR A 62 3.49 1.13 -3.45
C TYR A 62 4.97 0.79 -3.27
N VAL A 63 5.83 1.20 -4.21
CA VAL A 63 7.29 1.04 -4.07
C VAL A 63 7.80 1.88 -2.90
N ALA A 64 7.36 3.13 -2.76
CA ALA A 64 7.74 4.01 -1.66
C ALA A 64 7.25 3.48 -0.29
N LEU A 65 6.02 2.97 -0.20
CA LEU A 65 5.44 2.40 1.02
C LEU A 65 6.11 1.07 1.39
N GLY A 66 6.42 0.20 0.42
CA GLY A 66 7.14 -1.05 0.66
C GLY A 66 8.56 -0.82 1.18
N LEU A 67 9.30 0.11 0.57
CA LEU A 67 10.62 0.54 1.05
C LEU A 67 10.53 1.19 2.44
N SER A 68 9.57 2.09 2.65
CA SER A 68 9.38 2.78 3.93
C SER A 68 9.00 1.81 5.04
N GLY A 69 8.10 0.86 4.78
CA GLY A 69 7.69 -0.16 5.76
C GLY A 69 8.84 -1.08 6.16
N THR A 70 9.68 -1.48 5.21
CA THR A 70 10.88 -2.30 5.48
C THR A 70 11.88 -1.54 6.35
N LEU A 71 12.15 -0.27 6.04
CA LEU A 71 13.02 0.59 6.84
C LEU A 71 12.47 0.81 8.26
N LEU A 72 11.15 1.02 8.38
CA LEU A 72 10.48 1.19 9.66
C LEU A 72 10.63 -0.06 10.54
N LEU A 73 10.44 -1.26 9.96
CA LEU A 73 10.59 -2.52 10.68
C LEU A 73 12.02 -2.69 11.23
N ILE A 74 13.05 -2.36 10.43
CA ILE A 74 14.45 -2.43 10.86
C ILE A 74 14.70 -1.45 12.03
N MET A 75 14.21 -0.22 11.92
CA MET A 75 14.32 0.80 12.98
C MET A 75 13.59 0.37 14.26
N PHE A 76 12.44 -0.30 14.12
CA PHE A 76 11.62 -0.79 15.23
C PHE A 76 12.36 -1.87 16.03
N ILE A 77 12.99 -2.82 15.34
CA ILE A 77 13.82 -3.85 15.99
C ILE A 77 15.00 -3.19 16.73
N TRP A 78 15.62 -2.18 16.13
CA TRP A 78 16.74 -1.47 16.75
C TRP A 78 16.32 -0.72 18.03
N ALA A 79 15.15 -0.08 18.01
CA ALA A 79 14.57 0.56 19.19
C ALA A 79 14.22 -0.47 20.29
N GLY A 80 13.70 -1.63 19.92
CA GLY A 80 13.37 -2.71 20.85
C GLY A 80 14.59 -3.30 21.56
N VAL A 81 15.68 -3.54 20.82
CA VAL A 81 16.94 -4.03 21.41
C VAL A 81 17.59 -2.96 22.29
N LEU A 82 17.53 -1.68 21.90
CA LEU A 82 18.02 -0.58 22.74
C LEU A 82 17.26 -0.51 24.07
N TRP A 83 15.96 -0.79 24.06
CA TRP A 83 15.14 -0.84 25.27
C TRP A 83 15.52 -2.03 26.17
N MET A 84 15.72 -3.22 25.59
CA MET A 84 16.13 -4.42 26.35
C MET A 84 17.56 -4.32 26.91
N THR A 85 18.46 -3.65 26.20
CA THR A 85 19.88 -3.50 26.60
C THR A 85 20.13 -2.32 27.54
N ALA A 86 19.11 -1.49 27.82
CA ALA A 86 19.25 -0.32 28.68
C ALA A 86 19.57 -0.66 30.15
N GLY A 87 19.33 -1.90 30.61
CA GLY A 87 19.91 -2.44 31.85
C GLY A 87 19.64 -1.66 33.15
N GLY A 88 18.67 -0.74 33.16
CA GLY A 88 18.37 0.13 34.29
C GLY A 88 18.89 1.57 34.19
N ASP A 89 19.59 1.95 33.11
CA ASP A 89 19.94 3.36 32.87
C ASP A 89 18.70 4.15 32.40
N PRO A 90 18.22 5.14 33.18
CA PRO A 90 16.97 5.84 32.88
C PRO A 90 17.05 6.65 31.58
N LYS A 91 18.22 7.16 31.18
CA LYS A 91 18.38 7.93 29.94
C LYS A 91 18.27 7.02 28.72
N ALA A 92 18.84 5.83 28.77
CA ALA A 92 18.73 4.84 27.70
C ALA A 92 17.29 4.34 27.54
N VAL A 93 16.59 4.09 28.65
CA VAL A 93 15.18 3.69 28.65
C VAL A 93 14.29 4.79 28.07
N GLU A 94 14.47 6.05 28.51
CA GLU A 94 13.68 7.18 28.02
C GLU A 94 13.87 7.41 26.52
N LYS A 95 15.13 7.33 26.06
CA LYS A 95 15.46 7.46 24.63
C LYS A 95 14.86 6.34 23.79
N ALA A 96 14.92 5.10 24.25
CA ALA A 96 14.32 3.96 23.56
C ALA A 96 12.78 4.08 23.53
N ARG A 97 12.16 4.51 24.63
CA ARG A 97 10.72 4.72 24.72
C ARG A 97 10.24 5.83 23.77
N GLY A 98 10.97 6.94 23.67
CA GLY A 98 10.69 7.99 22.69
C GLY A 98 10.77 7.49 21.24
N MET A 99 11.76 6.65 20.94
CA MET A 99 11.91 6.05 19.60
C MET A 99 10.75 5.09 19.27
N ILE A 100 10.31 4.28 20.24
CA ILE A 100 9.15 3.39 20.08
C ILE A 100 7.86 4.19 19.87
N PHE A 101 7.62 5.24 20.67
CA PHE A 101 6.43 6.10 20.51
C PHE A 101 6.37 6.72 19.11
N ASN A 102 7.49 7.26 18.63
CA ASN A 102 7.56 7.84 17.30
C ASN A 102 7.31 6.80 16.19
N ALA A 103 7.83 5.58 16.35
CA ALA A 103 7.60 4.51 15.39
C ALA A 103 6.13 4.03 15.37
N VAL A 104 5.51 3.93 16.55
CA VAL A 104 4.08 3.57 16.67
C VAL A 104 3.20 4.64 16.04
N ILE A 105 3.49 5.92 16.26
CA ILE A 105 2.73 7.03 15.64
C ILE A 105 2.80 6.94 14.11
N GLY A 106 3.96 6.64 13.54
CA GLY A 106 4.11 6.44 12.10
C GLY A 106 3.25 5.29 11.57
N LEU A 107 3.26 4.13 12.25
CA LEU A 107 2.40 2.99 11.91
C LEU A 107 0.92 3.35 11.99
N LEU A 108 0.54 4.10 13.03
CA LEU A 108 -0.83 4.51 13.28
C LEU A 108 -1.35 5.46 12.20
N ILE A 109 -0.53 6.41 11.74
CA ILE A 109 -0.88 7.32 10.64
C ILE A 109 -1.14 6.55 9.34
N ILE A 110 -0.28 5.59 9.01
CA ILE A 110 -0.46 4.76 7.81
C ILE A 110 -1.77 3.97 7.89
N GLY A 111 -2.02 3.31 9.04
CA GLY A 111 -3.26 2.57 9.26
C GLY A 111 -4.51 3.44 9.19
N LEU A 112 -4.49 4.62 9.84
CA LEU A 112 -5.59 5.57 9.80
C LEU A 112 -5.84 6.13 8.39
N SER A 113 -4.79 6.34 7.59
CA SER A 113 -4.95 6.84 6.22
C SER A 113 -5.82 5.91 5.38
N PHE A 114 -5.61 4.59 5.45
CA PHE A 114 -6.39 3.63 4.67
C PHE A 114 -7.85 3.60 5.11
N VAL A 115 -8.10 3.61 6.41
CA VAL A 115 -9.45 3.63 6.98
C VAL A 115 -10.20 4.91 6.57
N LEU A 116 -9.53 6.06 6.65
CA LEU A 116 -10.12 7.35 6.28
C LEU A 116 -10.42 7.43 4.77
N THR A 117 -9.52 6.95 3.91
CA THR A 117 -9.76 6.92 2.46
C THR A 117 -10.97 6.06 2.11
N GLY A 118 -11.08 4.85 2.67
CA GLY A 118 -12.25 3.98 2.47
C GLY A 118 -13.55 4.64 2.93
N PHE A 119 -13.53 5.29 4.10
CA PHE A 119 -14.68 6.03 4.60
C PHE A 119 -15.11 7.16 3.66
N VAL A 120 -14.16 7.98 3.19
CA VAL A 120 -14.46 9.10 2.28
C VAL A 120 -15.01 8.60 0.94
N LEU A 121 -14.44 7.54 0.37
CA LEU A 121 -14.94 6.92 -0.87
C LEU A 121 -16.35 6.36 -0.70
N GLU A 122 -16.66 5.76 0.44
CA GLU A 122 -18.00 5.24 0.72
C GLU A 122 -19.03 6.37 0.91
N GLN A 123 -18.65 7.46 1.58
CA GLN A 123 -19.52 8.65 1.69
C GLN A 123 -19.76 9.29 0.32
N LEU A 124 -18.71 9.42 -0.50
CA LEU A 124 -18.81 9.92 -1.87
C LEU A 124 -19.69 9.02 -2.73
N SER A 125 -19.50 7.70 -2.68
CA SER A 125 -20.31 6.72 -3.43
C SER A 125 -21.77 6.70 -2.97
N LYS A 126 -22.06 6.91 -1.68
CA LYS A 126 -23.44 7.08 -1.20
C LYS A 126 -24.10 8.35 -1.74
N VAL A 127 -23.36 9.45 -1.86
CA VAL A 127 -23.86 10.73 -2.37
C VAL A 127 -23.98 10.74 -3.90
N VAL A 128 -22.98 10.20 -4.61
CA VAL A 128 -22.96 10.07 -6.08
C VAL A 128 -23.82 8.92 -6.58
N GLY A 129 -23.88 7.81 -5.85
CA GLY A 129 -24.70 6.63 -6.16
C GLY A 129 -26.21 6.86 -6.02
N GLY A 130 -26.63 7.97 -5.41
CA GLY A 130 -27.99 8.50 -5.56
C GLY A 130 -28.32 8.95 -6.99
N ALA A 131 -27.32 9.13 -7.86
CA ALA A 131 -27.47 9.52 -9.27
C ALA A 131 -27.22 8.39 -10.28
N THR A 132 -26.70 7.23 -9.86
CA THR A 132 -26.59 6.04 -10.72
C THR A 132 -27.47 4.94 -10.15
N THR A 133 -28.77 5.02 -10.46
CA THR A 133 -29.63 3.86 -10.43
C THR A 133 -28.92 2.72 -11.18
N PRO A 134 -28.95 1.49 -10.64
CA PRO A 134 -28.41 0.35 -11.33
C PRO A 134 -29.21 0.18 -12.62
N VAL A 135 -28.60 0.43 -13.78
CA VAL A 135 -29.00 -0.25 -15.01
C VAL A 135 -28.61 -1.71 -14.87
N THR A 136 -29.39 -2.41 -14.05
CA THR A 136 -29.55 -3.85 -14.11
C THR A 136 -30.25 -4.13 -15.43
N GLY A 137 -29.49 -4.49 -16.46
CA GLY A 137 -30.04 -4.83 -17.76
C GLY A 137 -28.99 -5.23 -18.78
N THR A 138 -28.89 -6.54 -19.03
CA THR A 138 -28.30 -7.18 -20.22
C THR A 138 -26.77 -7.37 -20.27
N GLN A 139 -26.29 -8.28 -19.42
CA GLN A 139 -25.41 -9.32 -19.98
C GLN A 139 -26.21 -10.06 -21.07
N GLN A 140 -25.60 -10.16 -22.27
CA GLN A 140 -25.81 -11.25 -23.22
C GLN A 140 -27.15 -11.32 -23.96
N GLN A 141 -27.22 -10.71 -25.13
CA GLN A 141 -27.62 -11.46 -26.32
C GLN A 141 -27.10 -10.81 -27.60
N THR A 142 -26.02 -11.39 -28.12
CA THR A 142 -25.78 -11.53 -29.54
C THR A 142 -27.03 -12.19 -30.16
N VAL A 143 -28.03 -11.40 -30.51
CA VAL A 143 -29.06 -11.82 -31.47
C VAL A 143 -28.55 -11.36 -32.82
N THR A 144 -28.03 -12.34 -33.54
CA THR A 144 -27.77 -12.34 -34.98
C THR A 144 -28.82 -11.54 -35.76
N PRO A 145 -28.43 -10.79 -36.80
CA PRO A 145 -29.40 -10.17 -37.70
C PRO A 145 -30.29 -11.27 -38.33
N PRO A 146 -31.61 -11.08 -38.41
CA PRO A 146 -32.47 -11.97 -39.18
C PRO A 146 -32.03 -11.96 -40.64
N PRO A 147 -31.97 -13.12 -41.32
CA PRO A 147 -31.69 -13.20 -42.75
C PRO A 147 -32.66 -12.31 -43.55
N PRO A 148 -32.19 -11.59 -44.58
CA PRO A 148 -33.08 -10.91 -45.52
C PRO A 148 -33.92 -11.97 -46.24
N GLY A 149 -35.21 -12.03 -45.91
CA GLY A 149 -36.22 -12.64 -46.74
C GLY A 149 -36.74 -11.64 -47.77
N GLN A 150 -35.82 -11.10 -48.60
CA GLN A 150 -35.94 -10.69 -50.01
C GLN A 150 -34.52 -10.49 -50.55
#